data_AF-A0A7C5I0A7-F1
#
_entry.id   AF-A0A7C5I0A7-F1
#
_cell.length_a   1.000
_cell.length_b   1.000
_cell.length_c   1.000
_cell.angle_alpha   90.00
_cell.angle_beta   90.00
_cell.angle_gamma   90.00
#
_symmetry.space_group_name_H-M   'P 1'
#
loop_
_entity.id
_entity.type
_entity.pdbx_description
1 polymer ?
#
loop_
_entity_poly.entity_id
_entity_poly.type
_entity_poly.pdbx_seq_one_letter_code
_entity_poly.pdbx_strand_id
1 'polypeptide(L)'
;AGDTALTYDMKLLKDCSIDYAFLPIGGNFTMDVEDALKAAEMFRPKVVMPVHYNTFEVIEASPEEFVKKVKDRGMEGLYLKPGEEKEL
;
A
#
# COMPACT_ATOMS: atom_id res chain seq x y z
N ALA A 1 -5.46 -0.31 5.69
CA ALA A 1 -6.05 1.05 5.69
C ALA A 1 -7.57 1.06 5.51
N GLY A 2 -8.18 -0.04 5.05
CA GLY A 2 -9.56 0.01 4.51
C GLY A 2 -9.58 0.75 3.17
N ASP A 3 -10.77 1.07 2.70
CA ASP A 3 -10.97 1.88 1.50
C ASP A 3 -10.87 3.35 1.90
N THR A 4 -9.80 4.00 1.47
CA THR A 4 -9.52 5.39 1.82
C THR A 4 -8.75 6.07 0.70
N ALA A 5 -8.92 7.38 0.58
CA ALA A 5 -8.01 8.27 -0.14
C ALA A 5 -6.81 8.64 0.75
N LEU A 6 -5.83 9.35 0.18
CA LEU A 6 -4.72 9.91 0.93
C LEU A 6 -5.23 10.92 1.96
N THR A 7 -4.85 10.74 3.22
CA THR A 7 -5.18 11.67 4.31
C THR A 7 -3.95 11.98 5.15
N TYR A 8 -3.87 13.22 5.64
CA TYR A 8 -2.81 13.65 6.55
C TYR A 8 -2.87 12.96 7.92
N ASP A 9 -4.03 12.40 8.30
CA ASP A 9 -4.19 11.65 9.54
C ASP A 9 -3.26 10.42 9.60
N MET A 10 -2.84 9.89 8.44
CA MET A 10 -1.85 8.82 8.37
C MET A 10 -0.50 9.20 8.99
N LYS A 11 -0.16 10.49 9.11
CA LYS A 11 1.04 10.93 9.83
C LYS A 11 1.00 10.61 11.31
N LEU A 12 -0.18 10.48 11.91
CA LEU A 12 -0.34 10.10 13.32
C LEU A 12 0.16 8.68 13.58
N LEU A 13 0.24 7.84 12.54
CA LEU A 13 0.69 6.47 12.63
C LEU A 13 2.22 6.32 12.72
N LYS A 14 2.97 7.41 12.52
CA LYS A 14 4.45 7.38 12.48
C LYS A 14 5.07 6.82 13.76
N ASP A 15 4.41 7.02 14.90
CA ASP A 15 4.90 6.57 16.20
C ASP A 15 4.37 5.18 16.60
N CYS A 16 3.52 4.56 15.78
CA CYS A 16 2.85 3.30 16.10
C CYS A 16 3.67 2.02 15.82
N SER A 17 4.92 2.13 15.33
CA SER A 17 5.79 0.99 15.02
C SER A 17 5.07 -0.13 14.25
N ILE A 18 4.65 0.18 13.02
CA ILE A 18 3.86 -0.73 12.18
C ILE A 18 4.78 -1.70 11.44
N ASP A 19 4.62 -3.00 11.70
CA ASP A 19 5.35 -4.04 10.97
C ASP A 19 4.85 -4.19 9.54
N TYR A 20 3.53 -4.27 9.34
CA TYR A 20 2.91 -4.48 8.04
C TYR A 20 1.76 -3.51 7.80
N ALA A 21 1.74 -2.89 6.62
CA ALA A 21 0.67 -2.00 6.20
C ALA A 21 0.09 -2.41 4.85
N PHE A 22 -1.19 -2.76 4.86
CA PHE A 22 -1.97 -3.04 3.65
C PHE A 22 -2.62 -1.75 3.17
N LEU A 23 -2.22 -1.28 1.98
CA LEU A 23 -2.69 -0.02 1.39
C LEU A 23 -3.43 -0.29 0.07
N PRO A 24 -4.62 0.29 -0.13
CA PRO A 24 -5.33 0.18 -1.39
C PRO A 24 -4.57 0.93 -2.50
N ILE A 25 -4.49 0.36 -3.70
CA ILE A 25 -3.77 0.97 -4.84
C ILE A 25 -4.62 1.08 -6.11
N GLY A 26 -5.87 0.63 -6.08
CA GLY A 26 -6.73 0.50 -7.26
C GLY A 26 -7.23 1.82 -7.84
N GLY A 27 -7.03 2.96 -7.17
CA GLY A 27 -7.60 4.23 -7.61
C GLY A 27 -9.14 4.21 -7.65
N ASN A 28 -9.73 5.16 -8.36
CA ASN A 28 -11.17 5.39 -8.57
C ASN A 28 -12.03 5.59 -7.30
N PHE A 29 -12.01 4.63 -6.37
CA PHE A 29 -12.68 4.67 -5.07
C PHE A 29 -11.71 4.81 -3.89
N THR A 30 -10.43 4.49 -4.10
CA THR A 30 -9.37 4.51 -3.08
C THR A 30 -8.15 5.27 -3.57
N MET A 31 -7.07 5.29 -2.79
CA MET A 31 -5.75 5.71 -3.27
C MET A 31 -5.39 4.98 -4.58
N ASP A 32 -4.77 5.73 -5.48
CA ASP A 32 -3.98 5.17 -6.58
C ASP A 32 -2.57 4.79 -6.10
N VAL A 33 -1.73 4.30 -7.02
CA VAL A 33 -0.35 3.91 -6.73
C VAL A 33 0.46 5.05 -6.12
N GLU A 34 0.35 6.28 -6.64
CA GLU A 34 1.19 7.41 -6.19
C GLU A 34 0.75 7.91 -4.82
N ASP A 35 -0.54 7.94 -4.55
CA ASP A 35 -1.09 8.31 -3.25
C ASP A 35 -0.78 7.25 -2.18
N ALA A 36 -0.84 5.96 -2.52
CA ALA A 36 -0.44 4.90 -1.60
C ALA A 36 1.07 4.97 -1.25
N LEU A 37 1.93 5.37 -2.19
CA LEU A 37 3.35 5.60 -1.93
C LEU A 37 3.55 6.78 -0.96
N LYS A 38 2.88 7.90 -1.18
CA LYS A 38 2.93 9.06 -0.26
C LYS A 38 2.41 8.68 1.12
N ALA A 39 1.31 7.92 1.20
CA ALA A 39 0.78 7.41 2.45
C ALA A 39 1.82 6.58 3.21
N ALA A 40 2.46 5.60 2.54
CA ALA A 40 3.50 4.78 3.13
C ALA A 40 4.68 5.61 3.67
N GLU A 41 5.08 6.66 2.96
CA GLU A 41 6.16 7.56 3.41
C GLU A 41 5.82 8.34 4.69
N MET A 42 4.53 8.61 4.95
CA MET A 42 4.10 9.38 6.12
C MET A 42 4.38 8.65 7.44
N PHE A 43 4.26 7.32 7.46
CA PHE A 43 4.37 6.53 8.68
C PHE A 43 5.40 5.39 8.63
N ARG A 44 6.02 5.15 7.46
CA ARG A 44 7.16 4.24 7.24
C ARG A 44 7.04 2.89 7.97
N PRO A 45 6.07 2.04 7.60
CA PRO A 45 5.97 0.69 8.15
C PRO A 45 7.18 -0.15 7.74
N LYS A 46 7.45 -1.27 8.43
CA LYS A 46 8.55 -2.16 8.03
C LYS A 46 8.30 -2.77 6.64
N VAL A 47 7.05 -3.13 6.33
CA VAL A 47 6.63 -3.70 5.04
C VAL A 47 5.32 -3.08 4.57
N VAL A 48 5.24 -2.71 3.30
CA VAL A 48 4.02 -2.21 2.64
C VAL A 48 3.50 -3.26 1.65
N MET A 49 2.19 -3.50 1.65
CA MET A 49 1.53 -4.48 0.79
C MET A 49 0.37 -3.84 0.01
N PRO A 50 0.29 -4.04 -1.32
CA PRO A 50 -0.83 -3.55 -2.11
C PRO A 50 -2.08 -4.39 -1.87
N VAL A 51 -3.24 -3.75 -1.77
CA VAL A 51 -4.57 -4.38 -1.74
C VAL A 51 -5.58 -3.58 -2.58
N HIS A 52 -6.82 -4.07 -2.69
CA HIS A 52 -7.91 -3.38 -3.38
C HIS A 52 -7.56 -2.91 -4.80
N TYR A 53 -7.16 -3.86 -5.65
CA TYR A 53 -6.82 -3.65 -7.06
C TYR A 53 -7.22 -4.89 -7.88
N ASN A 54 -7.38 -4.74 -9.20
CA ASN A 54 -7.64 -5.83 -10.17
C ASN A 54 -8.84 -6.75 -9.87
N THR A 55 -9.74 -6.41 -8.94
CA THR A 55 -11.00 -7.15 -8.77
C THR A 55 -12.08 -6.69 -9.76
N PHE A 56 -11.93 -5.48 -10.31
CA PHE A 56 -12.78 -4.90 -11.35
C PHE A 56 -11.93 -4.07 -12.32
N GLU A 57 -12.38 -3.91 -13.57
CA GLU A 57 -11.66 -3.15 -14.61
C GLU A 57 -11.37 -1.70 -14.19
N VAL A 58 -12.31 -1.06 -13.46
CA VAL A 58 -12.18 0.33 -13.01
C VAL A 58 -11.13 0.55 -11.93
N ILE A 59 -10.53 -0.52 -11.39
CA ILE A 59 -9.46 -0.47 -10.39
C ILE A 59 -8.21 -1.23 -10.82
N GLU A 60 -7.92 -1.25 -12.12
CA GLU A 60 -6.72 -1.88 -12.66
C GLU A 60 -5.45 -1.16 -12.19
N ALA A 61 -4.53 -1.91 -11.57
CA ALA A 61 -3.22 -1.43 -11.15
C ALA A 61 -2.19 -2.57 -11.12
N SER A 62 -0.90 -2.25 -11.29
CA SER A 62 0.18 -3.23 -11.17
C SER A 62 0.72 -3.29 -9.73
N PRO A 63 0.47 -4.37 -8.98
CA PRO A 63 1.08 -4.56 -7.65
C PRO A 63 2.60 -4.70 -7.72
N GLU A 64 3.13 -5.25 -8.81
CA GLU A 64 4.58 -5.37 -9.03
C GLU A 64 5.24 -4.00 -9.23
N GLU A 65 4.63 -3.11 -10.00
CA GLU A 65 5.10 -1.74 -10.16
C GLU A 65 5.06 -0.99 -8.83
N PHE A 66 3.99 -1.14 -8.07
CA PHE A 66 3.88 -0.55 -6.74
C PHE A 66 5.02 -1.01 -5.82
N VAL A 67 5.27 -2.33 -5.72
CA VAL A 67 6.36 -2.87 -4.91
C VAL A 67 7.72 -2.35 -5.37
N LYS A 68 7.95 -2.25 -6.67
CA LYS A 68 9.19 -1.65 -7.21
C LYS A 68 9.36 -0.20 -6.74
N LYS A 69 8.33 0.63 -6.88
CA LYS A 69 8.36 2.04 -6.44
C LYS A 69 8.53 2.20 -4.93
N VAL A 70 7.95 1.30 -4.12
CA VAL A 70 8.19 1.25 -2.67
C VAL A 70 9.68 1.03 -2.39
N LYS A 71 10.31 0.08 -3.08
CA LYS A 71 11.74 -0.22 -2.94
C LYS A 71 12.64 0.92 -3.40
N ASP A 72 12.29 1.56 -4.52
CA ASP A 72 13.01 2.74 -5.02
C ASP A 72 12.99 3.92 -4.01
N ARG A 73 12.00 3.97 -3.12
CA ARG A 73 11.88 4.94 -2.01
C ARG A 73 12.54 4.46 -0.70
N GLY A 74 13.30 3.37 -0.73
CA GLY A 74 14.02 2.84 0.43
C GLY A 74 13.09 2.27 1.51
N MET A 75 11.95 1.70 1.11
CA MET A 75 11.01 0.98 1.98
C MET A 75 10.89 -0.47 1.47
N GLU A 76 10.45 -1.39 2.32
CA GLU A 76 10.20 -2.77 1.88
C GLU A 76 8.77 -2.91 1.36
N GLY A 77 8.64 -3.49 0.16
CA GLY A 77 7.36 -3.81 -0.46
C GLY A 77 7.22 -5.32 -0.64
N LEU A 78 6.07 -5.86 -0.25
CA LEU A 78 5.72 -7.27 -0.44
C LEU A 78 4.39 -7.38 -1.19
N TYR A 79 4.38 -8.16 -2.26
CA TYR A 79 3.16 -8.54 -2.96
C TYR A 79 2.92 -10.03 -2.76
N LEU A 80 1.70 -10.38 -2.32
CA LEU A 80 1.17 -11.73 -2.30
C LEU A 80 -0.06 -11.79 -3.22
N LYS A 81 -0.11 -12.80 -4.08
CA LYS A 81 -1.30 -13.08 -4.88
C LYS A 81 -2.45 -13.52 -3.97
N PRO A 82 -3.72 -13.33 -4.38
CA PRO A 82 -4.85 -13.90 -3.66
C PRO A 82 -4.66 -15.40 -3.42
N GLY A 83 -4.69 -15.82 -2.16
CA GLY A 83 -4.49 -17.20 -1.73
C GLY A 83 -3.04 -17.56 -1.35
N GLU A 84 -2.07 -16.67 -1.54
CA GLU A 84 -0.73 -16.84 -0.98
C GLU A 84 -0.67 -16.42 0.49
N GLU A 85 0.20 -17.08 1.25
CA GLU A 85 0.36 -16.88 2.68
C GLU A 85 1.83 -16.57 3.04
N LYS A 86 2.03 -15.87 4.15
CA LYS A 86 3.36 -15.59 4.72
C LYS A 86 3.29 -15.63 6.25
N GLU A 87 4.19 -16.37 6.87
CA GLU A 87 4.36 -16.39 8.32
C GLU A 87 5.14 -15.14 8.79
N LEU A 88 4.80 -14.66 9.99
CA LEU A 88 5.29 -13.41 10.59
C LEU A 88 6.39 -13.65 11.63
#